data_AF-A0AB34HTM2-F1
#
_entry.id   AF-A0AB34HTM2-F1
#
_cell.length_a   1.000
_cell.length_b   1.000
_cell.length_c   1.000
_cell.angle_alpha   90.00
_cell.angle_beta   90.00
_cell.angle_gamma   90.00
#
_symmetry.space_group_name_H-M   'P 1'
#
loop_
_entity.id
_entity.type
_entity.pdbx_description
1 polymer ?
#
loop_
_entity_poly.entity_id
_entity_poly.type
_entity_poly.pdbx_seq_one_letter_code
_entity_poly.pdbx_strand_id
1 'polypeptide(L)'
;MADEASAGEGPGGGGEGAWNGRPRWLPRRPRSLRRQGGEDKEWLPVTKLGRLVKDMKIKSLEEIHLLSLPIKESEIIDFFLEGMPQG
;
A
#
# COMPACT_ATOMS: atom_id res chain seq x y z
N MET A 1 -64.45 -15.24 19.47
CA MET A 1 -63.38 -16.16 19.02
C MET A 1 -63.63 -16.51 17.56
N ALA A 2 -62.75 -16.03 16.69
CA ALA A 2 -62.54 -16.26 15.23
C ALA A 2 -61.85 -14.99 14.69
N ASP A 3 -60.95 -14.92 13.71
CA ASP A 3 -59.90 -15.76 13.10
C ASP A 3 -58.99 -14.75 12.35
N GLU A 4 -57.86 -15.20 11.80
CA GLU A 4 -57.19 -14.66 10.60
C GLU A 4 -56.22 -13.45 10.68
N ALA A 5 -54.94 -13.66 10.31
CA ALA A 5 -54.28 -13.08 9.13
C ALA A 5 -52.72 -13.17 9.15
N SER A 6 -52.17 -13.28 7.95
CA SER A 6 -50.79 -13.62 7.54
C SER A 6 -49.90 -12.40 7.21
N ALA A 7 -48.62 -12.68 6.92
CA ALA A 7 -47.57 -11.83 6.33
C ALA A 7 -46.97 -10.76 7.26
N GLY A 8 -45.66 -10.56 7.39
CA GLY A 8 -44.52 -10.91 6.55
C GLY A 8 -43.81 -9.61 6.19
N GLU A 9 -42.66 -9.30 6.79
CA GLU A 9 -41.77 -8.21 6.35
C GLU A 9 -40.43 -8.29 7.11
N GLY A 10 -39.34 -8.58 6.41
CA GLY A 10 -38.00 -8.28 6.90
C GLY A 10 -37.68 -6.79 6.66
N PRO A 11 -36.69 -6.23 7.37
CA PRO A 11 -35.54 -5.76 6.60
C PRO A 11 -34.21 -6.09 7.29
N GLY A 12 -33.23 -6.39 6.46
CA GLY A 12 -31.83 -6.48 6.87
C GLY A 12 -31.24 -5.15 7.30
N GLY A 13 -30.20 -5.28 8.12
CA GLY A 13 -29.22 -4.26 8.47
C GLY A 13 -28.28 -4.94 9.45
N GLY A 14 -27.10 -5.43 9.04
CA GLY A 14 -26.04 -4.66 8.42
C GLY A 14 -24.98 -4.42 9.48
N GLY A 15 -23.75 -4.88 9.25
CA GLY A 15 -22.59 -4.59 10.10
C GLY A 15 -22.27 -5.73 11.07
N GLU A 16 -21.56 -6.76 10.63
CA GLU A 16 -20.09 -6.80 10.72
C GLU A 16 -19.61 -7.03 12.15
N GLY A 17 -19.07 -8.23 12.37
CA GLY A 17 -18.56 -8.67 13.66
C GLY A 17 -17.57 -7.67 14.25
N ALA A 18 -17.94 -7.12 15.41
CA ALA A 18 -17.01 -6.51 16.34
C ALA A 18 -16.16 -7.59 17.01
N TRP A 19 -15.39 -8.32 16.20
CA TRP A 19 -14.24 -9.06 16.66
C TRP A 19 -13.31 -8.03 17.31
N ASN A 20 -12.93 -8.32 18.55
CA ASN A 20 -12.01 -7.59 19.43
C ASN A 20 -12.70 -6.69 20.47
N GLY A 21 -13.27 -7.35 21.48
CA GLY A 21 -13.63 -6.75 22.76
C GLY A 21 -12.47 -5.98 23.39
N ARG A 22 -12.52 -4.65 23.30
CA ARG A 22 -11.68 -3.75 24.08
C ARG A 22 -12.55 -2.79 24.88
N PRO A 23 -12.50 -2.82 26.23
CA PRO A 23 -13.24 -1.88 27.06
C PRO A 23 -12.81 -0.44 26.77
N ARG A 24 -13.78 0.47 26.69
CA ARG A 24 -13.65 1.91 26.41
C ARG A 24 -12.87 2.71 27.49
N TRP A 25 -12.25 2.05 28.47
CA TRP A 25 -11.52 2.66 29.59
C TRP A 25 -10.00 2.59 29.48
N LEU A 26 -9.45 1.97 28.43
CA LEU A 26 -8.00 2.01 28.20
C LEU A 26 -7.60 3.41 27.69
N PRO A 27 -6.65 4.12 28.34
CA PRO A 27 -6.13 5.37 27.81
C PRO A 27 -5.55 5.10 26.42
N ARG A 28 -5.95 5.92 25.43
CA ARG A 28 -5.40 5.87 24.07
C ARG A 28 -3.89 6.02 24.19
N ARG A 29 -3.17 4.93 23.90
CA ARG A 29 -1.71 4.93 23.80
C ARG A 29 -1.30 6.13 22.93
N PRO A 30 -0.42 7.02 23.39
CA PRO A 30 0.01 8.14 22.57
C PRO A 30 0.62 7.54 21.31
N ARG A 31 0.01 7.84 20.16
CA ARG A 31 0.53 7.45 18.86
C ARG A 31 1.75 8.34 18.60
N SER A 32 2.82 8.08 19.33
CA SER A 32 4.16 8.58 19.03
C SER A 32 4.67 7.82 17.81
N LEU A 33 4.08 8.11 16.65
CA LEU A 33 4.83 8.06 15.42
C LEU A 33 5.06 9.52 15.06
N ARG A 34 6.19 10.06 15.54
CA ARG A 34 6.89 11.05 14.73
C ARG A 34 7.08 10.36 13.38
N ARG A 35 6.22 10.64 12.40
CA ARG A 35 6.65 10.54 11.01
C ARG A 35 7.68 11.64 10.90
N GLN A 36 8.93 11.23 11.04
CA GLN A 36 10.11 11.97 10.68
C GLN A 36 9.85 12.46 9.26
N GLY A 37 9.38 13.71 9.15
CA GLY A 37 9.37 14.45 7.91
C GLY A 37 10.81 14.83 7.62
N GLY A 38 11.61 13.84 7.26
CA GLY A 38 12.65 14.05 6.28
C GLY A 38 12.00 13.70 4.97
N GLU A 39 11.85 14.65 4.06
CA GLU A 39 11.81 14.33 2.64
C GLU A 39 13.18 13.75 2.30
N ASP A 40 13.43 12.53 2.74
CA ASP A 40 14.32 11.67 2.00
C ASP A 40 13.68 11.61 0.63
N LYS A 41 14.38 12.11 -0.39
CA LYS A 41 13.98 12.00 -1.80
C LYS A 41 14.06 10.54 -2.21
N GLU A 42 13.30 9.70 -1.51
CA GLU A 42 13.20 8.29 -1.79
C GLU A 42 12.45 8.19 -3.11
N TRP A 43 13.16 7.78 -4.15
CA TRP A 43 12.55 7.59 -5.45
C TRP A 43 11.41 6.56 -5.33
N LEU A 44 10.21 7.00 -5.71
CA LEU A 44 8.98 6.21 -5.74
C LEU A 44 8.69 5.80 -7.19
N PRO A 45 9.04 4.57 -7.59
CA PRO A 45 8.93 4.18 -8.99
C PRO A 45 7.49 4.09 -9.46
N VAL A 46 7.20 4.77 -10.58
CA VAL A 46 5.86 4.83 -11.16
C VAL A 46 5.61 3.71 -12.16
N THR A 47 6.65 3.19 -12.82
CA THR A 47 6.55 2.09 -13.78
C THR A 47 6.83 0.74 -13.15
N LYS A 48 6.43 -0.32 -13.86
CA LYS A 48 6.81 -1.70 -13.51
C LYS A 48 8.33 -1.88 -13.54
N LEU A 49 9.01 -1.25 -14.50
CA LEU A 49 10.46 -1.32 -14.63
C LEU A 49 11.15 -0.71 -13.41
N GLY A 50 10.76 0.50 -13.01
CA GLY A 50 11.30 1.17 -11.82
C GLY A 50 11.12 0.33 -10.55
N ARG A 51 9.98 -0.35 -10.40
CA ARG A 51 9.74 -1.28 -9.26
C ARG A 51 10.68 -2.48 -9.30
N LEU A 52 10.92 -3.07 -10.47
CA LEU A 52 11.87 -4.19 -10.62
C LEU A 52 13.31 -3.76 -10.31
N VAL A 53 13.69 -2.55 -10.70
CA VAL A 53 15.01 -1.97 -10.39
C VAL A 53 15.13 -1.71 -8.89
N LYS A 54 14.12 -1.08 -8.25
CA LYS A 54 14.09 -0.84 -6.79
C LYS A 54 14.09 -2.13 -5.97
N ASP A 55 13.40 -3.17 -6.44
CA ASP A 55 13.40 -4.52 -5.84
C ASP A 55 14.74 -5.29 -6.07
N MET A 56 15.71 -4.69 -6.76
CA MET A 56 16.97 -5.32 -7.19
C MET A 56 16.81 -6.63 -7.99
N LYS A 57 15.69 -6.76 -8.70
CA LYS A 57 15.44 -7.89 -9.63
C LYS A 57 16.19 -7.70 -10.95
N ILE A 58 16.37 -6.45 -11.35
CA ILE A 58 17.19 -6.05 -12.50
C ILE A 58 18.46 -5.43 -11.95
N LYS A 59 19.62 -5.97 -12.33
CA LYS A 59 20.90 -5.59 -11.73
C LYS A 59 21.75 -4.67 -12.61
N SER A 60 21.41 -4.53 -13.88
CA SER A 60 22.12 -3.67 -14.82
C SER A 60 21.21 -3.12 -15.92
N LEU A 61 21.66 -2.04 -16.57
CA LEU A 61 21.02 -1.49 -17.78
C LEU A 61 21.00 -2.50 -18.95
N GLU A 62 22.01 -3.37 -19.03
CA GLU A 62 22.11 -4.38 -20.09
C GLU A 62 20.92 -5.35 -20.06
N GLU A 63 20.48 -5.75 -18.87
CA GLU A 63 19.33 -6.64 -18.70
C GLU A 63 18.02 -5.98 -19.18
N ILE A 64 17.89 -4.66 -19.00
CA ILE A 64 16.77 -3.87 -19.54
C ILE A 64 16.82 -3.87 -21.07
N HIS A 65 18.00 -3.68 -21.65
CA HIS A 65 18.21 -3.70 -23.10
C HIS A 65 17.96 -5.08 -23.71
N LEU A 66 18.40 -6.16 -23.05
CA LEU A 66 18.13 -7.53 -23.48
C LEU A 66 16.63 -7.84 -23.51
N LEU A 67 15.89 -7.36 -22.51
CA LEU A 67 14.44 -7.49 -22.44
C LEU A 67 13.69 -6.48 -23.33
N SER A 68 14.41 -5.61 -24.06
CA SER A 68 13.85 -4.55 -24.91
C SER A 68 12.81 -3.68 -24.19
N LEU A 69 13.01 -3.43 -22.88
CA LEU A 69 12.07 -2.67 -22.07
C LEU A 69 12.32 -1.17 -22.23
N PRO A 70 11.29 -0.36 -22.51
CA PRO A 70 11.45 1.09 -22.64
C PRO A 70 11.71 1.73 -21.27
N ILE A 71 12.77 2.53 -21.17
CA ILE A 71 13.08 3.34 -20.00
C ILE A 71 12.30 4.66 -20.11
N LYS A 72 11.44 4.93 -19.13
CA LYS A 72 10.60 6.15 -19.07
C LYS A 72 10.83 6.99 -17.80
N GLU A 73 11.59 6.47 -16.85
CA GLU A 73 11.99 7.15 -15.61
C GLU A 73 13.49 7.37 -15.68
N SER A 74 13.96 8.61 -15.60
CA SER A 74 15.40 8.94 -15.64
C SER A 74 16.11 8.46 -14.39
N GLU A 75 15.39 8.37 -13.27
CA GLU A 75 15.89 7.89 -11.98
C GLU A 75 16.42 6.45 -12.05
N ILE A 76 15.95 5.64 -13.02
CA ILE A 76 16.51 4.31 -13.31
C ILE A 76 17.97 4.45 -13.78
N ILE A 77 18.25 5.43 -14.63
CA ILE A 77 19.59 5.70 -15.14
C ILE A 77 20.47 6.24 -14.01
N ASP A 78 19.95 7.18 -13.22
CA ASP A 78 20.66 7.77 -12.07
C ASP A 78 21.00 6.70 -11.02
N PHE A 79 20.11 5.73 -10.80
CA PHE A 79 20.36 4.58 -9.92
C PHE A 79 21.57 3.74 -10.36
N PHE A 80 21.73 3.51 -11.68
CA PHE A 80 22.83 2.71 -12.21
C PHE A 80 24.12 3.50 -12.47
N LEU A 81 24.04 4.81 -12.76
CA LEU A 81 25.20 5.64 -13.14
C LEU A 81 25.73 6.54 -12.01
N GLU A 82 24.86 7.13 -11.19
CA GLU A 82 25.25 8.14 -10.19
C GLU A 82 25.37 7.57 -8.77
N GLY A 83 25.14 6.27 -8.59
CA GLY A 83 25.34 5.61 -7.30
C GLY A 83 24.53 6.27 -6.19
N MET A 84 23.28 6.65 -6.49
CA MET A 84 22.39 7.36 -5.58
C MET A 84 22.39 6.65 -4.21
N PRO A 85 22.74 7.35 -3.11
CA PRO A 85 22.87 6.73 -1.80
C PRO A 85 21.53 6.11 -1.41
N GLN A 86 21.50 4.79 -1.30
CA GLN A 86 20.43 4.10 -0.61
C GLN A 86 20.57 4.49 0.86
N GLY A 87 19.57 5.20 1.40
CA GLY A 87 19.55 5.63 2.80
C GLY A 87 19.78 4.52 3.80
#